data_AF-A0A9D8JJM5-F1
#
_entry.id   AF-A0A9D8JJM5-F1
#
_cell.length_a   1.000
_cell.length_b   1.000
_cell.length_c   1.000
_cell.angle_alpha   90.00
_cell.angle_beta   90.00
_cell.angle_gamma   90.00
#
_symmetry.space_group_name_H-M   'P 1'
#
loop_
_entity.id
_entity.type
_entity.pdbx_description
1 polymer ?
#
loop_
_entity_poly.entity_id
_entity_poly.type
_entity_poly.pdbx_seq_one_letter_code
_entity_poly.pdbx_strand_id
1 'polypeptide(L)'
;MKDYTKETDARIIIDDLLRQANWDPADKSQVLTEVAVYGKGPQETPRYIQEGETKGDSIFTTSDGDTIPTGRVDYVLLSQNGRPLAVIEAKRAAIQPYIAKQQALPYAKHIGAPFIFLTNGELIYFWDYTNDDARIVNAFYSRRDLERLVTMRQEQKPLATISIPDYYLRQGEQRIVRPYQQEVMKALDHALELGERRFLIELPTGTGKTDIICLYLKRLFESGRAEKVLFLVDRDQLAKQAIEALQDILNQHESYWLKAGMVRQEKQITVCLLQTMIGRYSEFTSGYFDVVIADECHRSIYGAWQTALTHFDAIHIGLTATPSAYIERNTFLFYQCKIGEPDFSYPIREAFKYEYLIPYKFATGITVLLAEGADVDQEHYDPVKFEREWTNEDTNRKMMKEFDRLAWENFKELAPGQKIGPGKAIVFAITKHHAADLAQYLNELHPELKGRYAEVITSDVMDADDLIRKFKHEDYPQIAVSVGMLDTGFDCREVLHLVMCRRVRSPILYQQMRGRTHTGGRRF
;
A
#
# COMPACT_ATOMS: atom_id res chain seq x y z
N MET A 1 29.10 24.31 8.14
CA MET A 1 27.75 24.44 8.72
C MET A 1 27.46 25.92 8.86
N LYS A 2 26.43 26.44 8.18
CA LYS A 2 26.00 27.83 8.38
C LYS A 2 25.10 27.88 9.62
N ASP A 3 25.35 28.85 10.48
CA ASP A 3 24.70 29.01 11.79
C ASP A 3 23.42 29.85 11.61
N TYR A 4 22.28 29.19 11.43
CA TYR A 4 20.98 29.79 11.08
C TYR A 4 20.18 30.16 12.34
N THR A 5 20.57 31.22 13.06
CA THR A 5 20.05 31.54 14.39
C THR A 5 19.02 32.68 14.42
N LYS A 6 18.81 33.40 13.31
CA LYS A 6 17.87 34.54 13.20
C LYS A 6 16.57 34.15 12.49
N GLU A 7 15.52 34.90 12.74
CA GLU A 7 14.19 34.72 12.10
C GLU A 7 14.25 34.89 10.57
N THR A 8 15.14 35.77 10.09
CA THR A 8 15.46 35.93 8.65
C THR A 8 16.04 34.65 8.03
N ASP A 9 16.74 33.83 8.80
CA ASP A 9 17.33 32.58 8.32
C ASP A 9 16.27 31.49 8.16
N ALA A 10 15.30 31.44 9.08
CA ALA A 10 14.16 30.53 8.99
C ALA A 10 13.30 30.84 7.75
N ARG A 11 13.11 32.11 7.42
CA ARG A 11 12.37 32.51 6.20
C ARG A 11 13.02 32.02 4.92
N ILE A 12 14.34 32.08 4.80
CA ILE A 12 15.05 31.57 3.61
C ILE A 12 14.76 30.08 3.42
N ILE A 13 14.83 29.31 4.52
CA ILE A 13 14.54 27.87 4.51
C ILE A 13 13.08 27.62 4.13
N ILE A 14 12.14 28.37 4.72
CA ILE A 14 10.70 28.22 4.44
C ILE A 14 10.39 28.56 2.98
N ASP A 15 10.97 29.64 2.44
CA ASP A 15 10.83 30.01 1.03
C ASP A 15 11.33 28.89 0.10
N ASP A 16 12.46 28.25 0.44
CA ASP A 16 12.98 27.11 -0.34
C ASP A 16 12.07 25.88 -0.25
N LEU A 17 11.51 25.58 0.93
CA LEU A 17 10.53 24.51 1.12
C LEU A 17 9.22 24.79 0.36
N LEU A 18 8.78 26.05 0.30
CA LEU A 18 7.63 26.47 -0.50
C LEU A 18 7.89 26.28 -2.00
N ARG A 19 9.08 26.65 -2.49
CA ARG A 19 9.49 26.41 -3.88
C ARG A 19 9.50 24.93 -4.23
N GLN A 20 9.95 24.05 -3.33
CA GLN A 20 9.90 22.60 -3.52
C GLN A 20 8.46 22.07 -3.66
N ALA A 21 7.49 22.73 -3.03
CA ALA A 21 6.06 22.45 -3.19
C ALA A 21 5.40 23.24 -4.36
N ASN A 22 6.21 23.82 -5.25
CA ASN A 22 5.78 24.61 -6.41
C ASN A 22 5.01 25.90 -6.07
N TRP A 23 5.28 26.50 -4.91
CA TRP A 23 4.86 27.87 -4.62
C TRP A 23 5.96 28.85 -5.02
N ASP A 24 5.58 30.03 -5.49
CA ASP A 24 6.51 31.15 -5.67
C ASP A 24 6.28 32.24 -4.60
N PRO A 25 7.14 32.34 -3.56
CA PRO A 25 7.05 33.40 -2.55
C PRO A 25 7.14 34.84 -3.10
N ALA A 26 7.70 35.02 -4.30
CA ALA A 26 7.79 36.32 -4.96
C ALA A 26 6.48 36.70 -5.69
N ASP A 27 5.68 35.72 -6.10
CA ASP A 27 4.40 35.93 -6.76
C ASP A 27 3.28 36.16 -5.75
N LYS A 28 2.84 37.42 -5.59
CA LYS A 28 1.79 37.80 -4.65
C LYS A 28 0.39 37.32 -5.04
N SER A 29 0.21 36.76 -6.25
CA SER A 29 -1.01 36.03 -6.59
C SER A 29 -1.05 34.62 -5.99
N GLN A 30 0.10 34.12 -5.51
CA GLN A 30 0.26 32.81 -4.88
C GLN A 30 0.53 32.92 -3.38
N VAL A 31 1.46 33.80 -2.99
CA VAL A 31 1.94 33.89 -1.61
C VAL A 31 1.97 35.35 -1.15
N LEU A 32 1.11 35.69 -0.19
CA LEU A 32 1.23 36.94 0.55
C LEU A 32 2.14 36.72 1.75
N THR A 33 2.93 37.74 2.10
CA THR A 33 3.88 37.69 3.22
C THR A 33 3.61 38.87 4.14
N GLU A 34 3.82 38.73 5.45
CA GLU A 34 3.61 39.83 6.42
C GLU A 34 2.18 40.39 6.41
N VAL A 35 1.17 39.52 6.30
CA VAL A 35 -0.23 39.98 6.18
C VAL A 35 -0.72 40.44 7.54
N ALA A 36 -1.02 41.73 7.63
CA ALA A 36 -1.52 42.30 8.87
C ALA A 36 -2.97 41.89 9.14
N VAL A 37 -3.23 41.51 10.39
CA VAL A 37 -4.56 41.16 10.88
C VAL A 37 -4.97 42.26 11.85
N TYR A 38 -5.94 43.08 11.44
CA TYR A 38 -6.49 44.18 12.24
C TYR A 38 -8.01 43.99 12.37
N GLY A 39 -8.57 44.39 13.51
CA GLY A 39 -10.02 44.49 13.69
C GLY A 39 -10.68 45.33 12.60
N LYS A 40 -11.89 44.96 12.20
CA LYS A 40 -12.70 45.56 11.12
C LYS A 40 -12.46 47.08 10.93
N GLY A 41 -11.63 47.43 9.96
CA GLY A 41 -11.63 48.67 9.17
C GLY A 41 -11.61 50.06 9.87
N PRO A 42 -11.31 51.14 9.12
CA PRO A 42 -10.98 52.45 9.69
C PRO A 42 -12.19 53.33 10.09
N GLN A 43 -13.42 52.82 10.13
CA GLN A 43 -14.61 53.66 10.33
C GLN A 43 -15.24 53.64 11.73
N GLU A 44 -14.80 52.76 12.63
CA GLU A 44 -15.27 52.77 14.02
C GLU A 44 -14.11 52.52 14.99
N THR A 45 -13.20 53.49 15.11
CA THR A 45 -12.30 53.58 16.26
C THR A 45 -13.01 54.36 17.38
N PRO A 46 -13.36 53.73 18.52
CA PRO A 46 -13.74 54.50 19.69
C PRO A 46 -12.56 55.39 20.10
N ARG A 47 -12.84 56.67 20.38
CA ARG A 47 -11.89 57.76 20.63
C ARG A 47 -10.99 57.63 21.88
N TYR A 48 -10.77 56.43 22.42
CA TYR A 48 -9.90 56.20 23.57
C TYR A 48 -8.96 55.04 23.31
N ILE A 49 -7.83 55.31 22.67
CA ILE A 49 -6.63 54.48 22.80
C ILE A 49 -5.50 55.45 23.13
N GLN A 50 -5.09 55.46 24.40
CA GLN A 50 -3.85 56.11 24.83
C GLN A 50 -2.68 55.37 24.19
N GLU A 51 -1.80 56.12 23.54
CA GLU A 51 -0.48 55.63 23.10
C GLU A 51 0.30 55.13 24.31
N GLY A 52 0.47 53.81 24.39
CA GLY A 52 1.37 53.14 25.32
C GLY A 52 2.09 52.04 24.56
N GLU A 53 3.42 52.07 24.58
CA GLU A 53 4.28 51.05 24.01
C GLU A 53 3.93 49.65 24.55
N THR A 54 3.50 48.74 23.67
CA THR A 54 3.52 47.31 23.97
C THR A 54 3.92 46.51 22.74
N LYS A 55 5.15 45.98 22.80
CA LYS A 55 5.59 44.83 22.00
C LYS A 55 4.77 43.61 22.42
N GLY A 56 3.89 43.12 21.57
CA GLY A 56 3.23 41.82 21.73
C GLY A 56 1.92 41.71 20.96
N ASP A 57 1.76 40.62 20.20
CA ASP A 57 0.50 40.22 19.58
C ASP A 57 -0.60 40.18 20.65
N SER A 58 -1.68 40.96 20.47
CA SER A 58 -2.78 41.04 21.44
C SER A 58 -4.09 40.60 20.83
N ILE A 59 -4.82 39.73 21.54
CA ILE A 59 -6.18 39.34 21.21
C ILE A 59 -7.11 40.32 21.93
N PHE A 60 -7.88 41.10 21.19
CA PHE A 60 -8.89 42.01 21.74
C PHE A 60 -10.25 41.31 21.79
N THR A 61 -10.94 41.32 22.92
CA THR A 61 -12.33 40.84 23.00
C THR A 61 -13.28 42.03 22.84
N THR A 62 -14.19 41.97 21.87
CA THR A 62 -15.23 43.00 21.66
C THR A 62 -16.28 42.93 22.78
N SER A 63 -17.09 43.99 22.90
CA SER A 63 -18.24 44.04 23.82
C SER A 63 -19.22 42.89 23.66
N ASP A 64 -19.24 42.28 22.47
CA ASP A 64 -20.17 41.23 22.07
C ASP A 64 -19.57 39.83 22.27
N GLY A 65 -18.34 39.75 22.79
CA GLY A 65 -17.63 38.50 23.09
C GLY A 65 -16.73 37.96 21.97
N ASP A 66 -16.65 38.66 20.82
CA ASP A 66 -15.80 38.23 19.71
C ASP A 66 -14.33 38.56 19.96
N THR A 67 -13.43 37.62 19.69
CA THR A 67 -11.99 37.82 19.81
C THR A 67 -11.38 38.24 18.46
N ILE A 68 -10.79 39.43 18.44
CA ILE A 68 -10.09 40.03 17.30
C ILE A 68 -8.58 39.90 17.54
N PRO A 69 -7.89 39.05 16.79
CA PRO A 69 -6.44 38.98 16.89
C PRO A 69 -5.81 40.22 16.22
N THR A 70 -4.80 40.79 16.87
CA THR A 70 -3.90 41.77 16.25
C THR A 70 -2.52 41.17 16.08
N GLY A 71 -1.88 41.45 14.95
CA GLY A 71 -0.56 40.90 14.62
C GLY A 71 -0.37 40.74 13.13
N ARG A 72 0.60 39.91 12.74
CA ARG A 72 0.89 39.60 11.35
C ARG A 72 1.01 38.11 11.15
N VAL A 73 0.46 37.62 10.04
CA VAL A 73 0.69 36.26 9.55
C VAL A 73 1.91 36.27 8.65
N ASP A 74 2.86 35.36 8.89
CA ASP A 74 4.09 35.28 8.10
C ASP A 74 3.80 35.03 6.63
N TYR A 75 2.95 34.04 6.31
CA TYR A 75 2.54 33.73 4.94
C TYR A 75 1.06 33.40 4.81
N VAL A 76 0.46 33.79 3.69
CA VAL A 76 -0.87 33.34 3.26
C VAL A 76 -0.75 32.75 1.85
N LEU A 77 -1.10 31.47 1.72
CA LEU A 77 -1.14 30.74 0.47
C LEU A 77 -2.50 30.93 -0.20
N LEU A 78 -2.51 31.30 -1.47
CA LEU A 78 -3.72 31.67 -2.23
C LEU A 78 -4.07 30.67 -3.33
N SER A 79 -5.36 30.42 -3.55
CA SER A 79 -5.91 29.69 -4.70
C SER A 79 -5.78 30.49 -5.98
N GLN A 80 -5.95 29.84 -7.14
CA GLN A 80 -5.90 30.49 -8.47
C GLN A 80 -6.85 31.69 -8.58
N ASN A 81 -7.95 31.65 -7.81
CA ASN A 81 -8.95 32.71 -7.75
C ASN A 81 -8.69 33.74 -6.63
N GLY A 82 -7.51 33.74 -6.03
CA GLY A 82 -7.09 34.68 -4.98
C GLY A 82 -7.71 34.42 -3.60
N ARG A 83 -8.35 33.27 -3.36
CA ARG A 83 -8.92 32.92 -2.05
C ARG A 83 -7.84 32.33 -1.14
N PRO A 84 -7.79 32.68 0.15
CA PRO A 84 -6.89 32.04 1.10
C PRO A 84 -7.13 30.53 1.20
N LEU A 85 -6.05 29.75 1.09
CA LEU A 85 -6.04 28.29 1.24
C LEU A 85 -5.39 27.88 2.56
N ALA A 86 -4.26 28.48 2.90
CA ALA A 86 -3.60 28.21 4.16
C ALA A 86 -2.88 29.45 4.69
N VAL A 87 -2.74 29.52 6.00
CA VAL A 87 -1.76 30.41 6.64
C VAL A 87 -0.54 29.60 7.08
N ILE A 88 0.63 30.23 7.07
CA ILE A 88 1.85 29.64 7.64
C ILE A 88 2.31 30.54 8.76
N GLU A 89 2.49 29.94 9.93
CA GLU A 89 3.07 30.57 11.11
C GLU A 89 4.49 30.02 11.28
N ALA A 90 5.48 30.90 11.14
CA ALA A 90 6.89 30.57 11.23
C ALA A 90 7.42 30.86 12.63
N LYS A 91 8.28 29.99 13.14
CA LYS A 91 9.05 30.21 14.36
C LYS A 91 10.53 30.06 14.06
N ARG A 92 11.36 30.56 14.97
CA ARG A 92 12.81 30.38 14.90
C ARG A 92 13.15 28.90 15.00
N ALA A 93 14.22 28.44 14.36
CA ALA A 93 14.64 27.03 14.31
C ALA A 93 14.61 26.32 15.68
N ALA A 94 15.09 26.98 16.74
CA ALA A 94 15.13 26.40 18.09
C ALA A 94 13.77 26.29 18.80
N ILE A 95 12.69 26.84 18.24
CA ILE A 95 11.35 26.87 18.85
C ILE A 95 10.50 25.76 18.24
N GLN A 96 9.81 25.01 19.10
CA GLN A 96 8.89 23.97 18.65
C GLN A 96 7.64 24.59 17.99
N PRO A 97 7.35 24.38 16.69
CA PRO A 97 6.27 25.10 15.99
C PRO A 97 4.88 24.86 16.56
N TYR A 98 4.65 23.68 17.15
CA TYR A 98 3.36 23.28 17.71
C TYR A 98 2.85 24.25 18.79
N ILE A 99 3.73 24.99 19.49
CA ILE A 99 3.29 25.99 20.50
C ILE A 99 2.54 27.17 19.87
N ALA A 100 2.72 27.41 18.57
CA ALA A 100 2.15 28.53 17.85
C ALA A 100 0.66 28.35 17.51
N LYS A 101 0.05 27.21 17.83
CA LYS A 101 -1.38 26.94 17.55
C LYS A 101 -2.33 27.99 18.10
N GLN A 102 -2.07 28.48 19.31
CA GLN A 102 -2.91 29.49 19.97
C GLN A 102 -2.89 30.83 19.21
N GLN A 103 -1.78 31.13 18.52
CA GLN A 103 -1.61 32.33 17.71
C GLN A 103 -2.16 32.14 16.28
N ALA A 104 -1.82 31.02 15.64
CA ALA A 104 -2.16 30.77 14.25
C ALA A 104 -3.67 30.58 14.00
N LEU A 105 -4.39 29.96 14.94
CA LEU A 105 -5.82 29.65 14.75
C LEU A 105 -6.71 30.90 14.62
N PRO A 106 -6.62 31.90 15.52
CA PRO A 106 -7.34 33.17 15.33
C PRO A 106 -7.05 33.84 13.98
N TYR A 107 -5.77 33.84 13.55
CA TYR A 107 -5.38 34.44 12.28
C TYR A 107 -6.00 33.72 11.08
N ALA A 108 -5.93 32.38 11.05
CA ALA A 108 -6.53 31.57 9.99
C ALA A 108 -8.03 31.83 9.86
N LYS A 109 -8.75 31.86 11.00
CA LYS A 109 -10.18 32.16 11.05
C LYS A 109 -10.52 33.55 10.53
N HIS A 110 -9.73 34.56 10.91
CA HIS A 110 -9.95 35.94 10.45
C HIS A 110 -9.70 36.08 8.94
N ILE A 111 -8.63 35.46 8.43
CA ILE A 111 -8.30 35.48 7.00
C ILE A 111 -9.27 34.62 6.18
N GLY A 112 -9.94 33.65 6.80
CA GLY A 112 -10.82 32.69 6.13
C GLY A 112 -10.03 31.57 5.43
N ALA A 113 -8.82 31.27 5.88
CA ALA A 113 -8.01 30.17 5.36
C ALA A 113 -8.40 28.85 6.04
N PRO A 114 -8.78 27.79 5.30
CA PRO A 114 -9.23 26.52 5.88
C PRO A 114 -8.11 25.69 6.51
N PHE A 115 -6.85 25.96 6.20
CA PHE A 115 -5.70 25.19 6.68
C PHE A 115 -4.65 26.06 7.35
N ILE A 116 -3.86 25.46 8.23
CA ILE A 116 -2.75 26.11 8.93
C ILE A 116 -1.50 25.23 8.75
N PHE A 117 -0.37 25.85 8.43
CA PHE A 117 0.94 25.25 8.62
C PHE A 117 1.69 25.93 9.77
N LEU A 118 2.36 25.14 10.60
CA LEU A 118 3.26 25.65 11.63
C LEU A 118 4.66 25.11 11.35
N THR A 119 5.68 25.97 11.28
CA THR A 119 7.03 25.51 10.96
C THR A 119 8.13 26.31 11.62
N ASN A 120 9.29 25.70 11.81
CA ASN A 120 10.54 26.36 12.18
C ASN A 120 11.64 26.16 11.12
N GLY A 121 11.27 25.67 9.93
CA GLY A 121 12.18 25.30 8.85
C GLY A 121 12.69 23.85 8.91
N GLU A 122 12.61 23.17 10.06
CA GLU A 122 12.96 21.76 10.20
C GLU A 122 11.71 20.88 10.29
N LEU A 123 10.77 21.24 11.16
CA LEU A 123 9.49 20.59 11.31
C LEU A 123 8.40 21.38 10.59
N ILE A 124 7.50 20.65 9.93
CA ILE A 124 6.30 21.22 9.34
C ILE A 124 5.12 20.49 9.95
N TYR A 125 4.21 21.23 10.56
CA TYR A 125 2.90 20.72 10.95
C TYR A 125 1.87 21.19 9.94
N PHE A 126 1.01 20.29 9.49
CA PHE A 126 -0.23 20.61 8.78
C PHE A 126 -1.40 20.46 9.74
N TRP A 127 -2.35 21.40 9.67
CA TRP A 127 -3.50 21.42 10.54
C TRP A 127 -4.76 21.81 9.77
N ASP A 128 -5.69 20.86 9.66
CA ASP A 128 -7.07 21.10 9.27
C ASP A 128 -7.91 21.27 10.53
N TYR A 129 -7.89 22.48 11.08
CA TYR A 129 -8.46 22.80 12.39
C TYR A 129 -9.97 22.60 12.53
N THR A 130 -10.65 22.27 11.42
CA THR A 130 -12.07 21.91 11.43
C THR A 130 -12.31 20.41 11.56
N ASN A 131 -11.34 19.57 11.21
CA ASN A 131 -11.49 18.12 11.14
C ASN A 131 -10.50 17.37 12.05
N ASP A 132 -9.31 17.91 12.27
CA ASP A 132 -8.25 17.24 13.01
C ASP A 132 -7.32 18.20 13.76
N ASP A 133 -6.38 17.62 14.49
CA ASP A 133 -5.31 18.37 15.14
C ASP A 133 -4.05 18.48 14.27
N ALA A 134 -3.19 19.43 14.59
CA ALA A 134 -1.92 19.66 13.90
C ALA A 134 -1.03 18.40 13.94
N ARG A 135 -0.61 17.91 12.78
CA ARG A 135 0.23 16.72 12.61
C ARG A 135 1.47 17.02 11.79
N ILE A 136 2.55 16.28 12.04
CA ILE A 136 3.81 16.43 11.31
C ILE A 136 3.64 15.93 9.88
N VAL A 137 4.17 16.70 8.93
CA VAL A 137 4.26 16.36 7.51
C VAL A 137 5.70 16.61 7.01
N ASN A 138 6.11 15.91 5.98
CA ASN A 138 7.49 15.98 5.48
C ASN A 138 7.74 17.17 4.54
N ALA A 139 6.69 17.69 3.90
CA ALA A 139 6.76 18.82 2.97
C ALA A 139 5.45 19.62 2.95
N PHE A 140 5.53 20.87 2.49
CA PHE A 140 4.33 21.66 2.20
C PHE A 140 3.50 21.03 1.08
N TYR A 141 2.22 21.36 1.09
CA TYR A 141 1.29 20.91 0.05
C TYR A 141 1.33 21.92 -1.09
N SER A 142 1.18 21.45 -2.33
CA SER A 142 1.09 22.36 -3.46
C SER A 142 -0.24 23.11 -3.45
N ARG A 143 -0.32 24.20 -4.23
CA ARG A 143 -1.57 24.92 -4.47
C ARG A 143 -2.69 24.00 -4.90
N ARG A 144 -2.40 23.09 -5.84
CA ARG A 144 -3.37 22.12 -6.36
C ARG A 144 -3.85 21.15 -5.30
N ASP A 145 -2.97 20.69 -4.41
CA ASP A 145 -3.35 19.77 -3.32
C ASP A 145 -4.31 20.46 -2.36
N LEU A 146 -4.02 21.69 -1.95
CA LEU A 146 -4.89 22.44 -1.04
C LEU A 146 -6.24 22.78 -1.68
N GLU A 147 -6.27 23.20 -2.95
CA GLU A 147 -7.52 23.44 -3.69
C GLU A 147 -8.36 22.18 -3.78
N ARG A 148 -7.72 21.05 -4.08
CA ARG A 148 -8.35 19.73 -4.15
C ARG A 148 -8.96 19.33 -2.80
N LEU A 149 -8.25 19.50 -1.69
CA LEU A 149 -8.79 19.24 -0.35
C LEU A 149 -10.02 20.12 -0.03
N VAL A 150 -10.02 21.39 -0.44
CA VAL A 150 -11.19 22.27 -0.28
C VAL A 150 -12.39 21.76 -1.10
N THR A 151 -12.18 21.39 -2.36
CA THR A 151 -13.23 20.84 -3.22
C THR A 151 -13.78 19.52 -2.66
N MET A 152 -12.89 18.59 -2.32
CA MET A 152 -13.28 17.30 -1.73
C MET A 152 -14.14 17.47 -0.48
N ARG A 153 -13.80 18.41 0.40
CA ARG A 153 -14.60 18.71 1.60
C ARG A 153 -16.02 19.17 1.26
N GLN A 154 -16.20 19.95 0.19
CA GLN A 154 -17.52 20.43 -0.23
C GLN A 154 -18.38 19.32 -0.84
N GLU A 155 -17.75 18.35 -1.48
CA GLU A 155 -18.40 17.22 -2.15
C GLU A 155 -18.54 15.99 -1.25
N GLN A 156 -17.96 16.04 -0.04
CA GLN A 156 -17.88 14.90 0.86
C GLN A 156 -19.27 14.44 1.33
N LYS A 157 -19.50 13.13 1.25
CA LYS A 157 -20.73 12.47 1.71
C LYS A 157 -20.42 11.57 2.92
N PRO A 158 -21.35 11.40 3.87
CA PRO A 158 -21.22 10.41 4.91
C PRO A 158 -21.09 9.00 4.31
N LEU A 159 -20.15 8.18 4.79
CA LEU A 159 -19.90 6.84 4.23
C LEU A 159 -21.12 5.91 4.35
N ALA A 160 -21.92 6.09 5.40
CA ALA A 160 -23.21 5.43 5.58
C ALA A 160 -24.21 5.66 4.42
N THR A 161 -24.05 6.73 3.62
CA THR A 161 -24.90 7.00 2.45
C THR A 161 -24.43 6.28 1.19
N ILE A 162 -23.21 5.76 1.18
CA ILE A 162 -22.68 4.97 0.07
C ILE A 162 -22.91 3.49 0.40
N SER A 163 -23.62 2.76 -0.44
CA SER A 163 -23.92 1.35 -0.19
C SER A 163 -22.70 0.46 -0.41
N ILE A 164 -22.50 -0.53 0.47
CA ILE A 164 -21.56 -1.60 0.19
C ILE A 164 -22.22 -2.50 -0.86
N PRO A 165 -21.59 -2.73 -2.03
CA PRO A 165 -22.23 -3.47 -3.10
C PRO A 165 -22.38 -4.96 -2.73
N ASP A 166 -23.47 -5.58 -3.16
CA ASP A 166 -23.67 -7.04 -3.04
C ASP A 166 -22.91 -7.82 -4.14
N TYR A 167 -22.63 -7.17 -5.27
CA TYR A 167 -21.95 -7.77 -6.41
C TYR A 167 -21.02 -6.78 -7.11
N TYR A 168 -20.06 -7.32 -7.87
CA TYR A 168 -19.13 -6.54 -8.68
C TYR A 168 -18.77 -7.30 -9.96
N LEU A 169 -18.33 -6.57 -10.98
CA LEU A 169 -17.82 -7.14 -12.21
C LEU A 169 -16.32 -7.34 -12.10
N ARG A 170 -15.83 -8.52 -12.49
CA ARG A 170 -14.41 -8.82 -12.57
C ARG A 170 -14.16 -9.80 -13.71
N GLN A 171 -13.28 -9.44 -14.65
CA GLN A 171 -12.94 -10.26 -15.82
C GLN A 171 -14.18 -10.70 -16.62
N GLY A 172 -15.17 -9.80 -16.75
CA GLY A 172 -16.45 -10.08 -17.43
C GLY A 172 -17.44 -10.95 -16.64
N GLU A 173 -17.07 -11.40 -15.43
CA GLU A 173 -17.94 -12.20 -14.55
C GLU A 173 -18.57 -11.32 -13.47
N GLN A 174 -19.86 -11.52 -13.20
CA GLN A 174 -20.50 -10.97 -12.01
C GLN A 174 -20.18 -11.85 -10.79
N ARG A 175 -19.52 -11.27 -9.79
CA ARG A 175 -19.14 -11.93 -8.54
C ARG A 175 -19.91 -11.35 -7.37
N ILE A 176 -20.26 -12.20 -6.41
CA ILE A 176 -20.90 -11.78 -5.15
C ILE A 176 -19.81 -11.29 -4.19
N VAL A 177 -20.06 -10.16 -3.53
CA VAL A 177 -19.24 -9.68 -2.41
C VAL A 177 -19.54 -10.55 -1.21
N ARG A 178 -18.54 -11.31 -0.75
CA ARG A 178 -18.71 -12.27 0.34
C ARG A 178 -18.92 -11.53 1.68
N PRO A 179 -19.65 -12.11 2.66
CA PRO A 179 -19.90 -11.48 3.95
C PRO A 179 -18.65 -10.91 4.62
N TYR A 180 -17.55 -11.67 4.72
CA TYR A 180 -16.31 -11.15 5.32
C TYR A 180 -15.73 -9.95 4.56
N GLN A 181 -15.91 -9.86 3.24
CA GLN A 181 -15.46 -8.72 2.44
C GLN A 181 -16.28 -7.46 2.77
N GLN A 182 -17.58 -7.63 3.03
CA GLN A 182 -18.43 -6.56 3.52
C GLN A 182 -18.01 -6.13 4.93
N GLU A 183 -17.72 -7.08 5.82
CA GLU A 183 -17.25 -6.79 7.17
C GLU A 183 -15.90 -6.04 7.18
N VAL A 184 -14.97 -6.37 6.27
CA VAL A 184 -13.72 -5.59 6.09
C VAL A 184 -14.04 -4.12 5.76
N MET A 185 -14.93 -3.88 4.79
CA MET A 185 -15.29 -2.50 4.40
C MET A 185 -16.01 -1.75 5.52
N LYS A 186 -16.88 -2.42 6.29
CA LYS A 186 -17.53 -1.83 7.48
C LYS A 186 -16.52 -1.47 8.57
N ALA A 187 -15.53 -2.33 8.81
CA ALA A 187 -14.48 -2.07 9.80
C ALA A 187 -13.65 -0.84 9.38
N LEU A 188 -13.29 -0.72 8.10
CA LEU A 188 -12.61 0.46 7.58
C LEU A 188 -13.47 1.73 7.67
N ASP A 189 -14.77 1.65 7.35
CA ASP A 189 -15.70 2.78 7.49
C ASP A 189 -15.74 3.27 8.95
N HIS A 190 -15.92 2.35 9.90
CA HIS A 190 -15.98 2.68 11.32
C HIS A 190 -14.69 3.35 11.81
N ALA A 191 -13.54 2.77 11.45
CA ALA A 191 -12.25 3.24 11.89
C ALA A 191 -11.91 4.62 11.26
N LEU A 192 -12.25 4.84 9.99
CA LEU A 192 -12.12 6.14 9.34
C LEU A 192 -13.05 7.21 9.93
N GLU A 193 -14.25 6.85 10.38
CA GLU A 193 -15.17 7.75 11.08
C GLU A 193 -14.67 8.15 12.47
N LEU A 194 -13.85 7.31 13.12
CA LEU A 194 -13.15 7.64 14.37
C LEU A 194 -11.92 8.55 14.16
N GLY A 195 -11.61 8.91 12.91
CA GLY A 195 -10.45 9.74 12.58
C GLY A 195 -9.14 8.97 12.47
N GLU A 196 -9.18 7.63 12.48
CA GLU A 196 -8.00 6.82 12.23
C GLU A 196 -7.54 7.01 10.76
N ARG A 197 -6.21 7.04 10.56
CA ARG A 197 -5.60 7.27 9.24
C ARG A 197 -4.72 6.12 8.79
N ARG A 198 -4.58 5.08 9.61
CA ARG A 198 -3.68 3.95 9.36
C ARG A 198 -4.41 2.68 9.74
N PHE A 199 -4.50 1.76 8.78
CA PHE A 199 -5.27 0.53 8.91
C PHE A 199 -4.43 -0.66 8.48
N LEU A 200 -4.48 -1.75 9.25
CA LEU A 200 -3.87 -3.03 8.92
C LEU A 200 -4.96 -4.09 8.79
N ILE A 201 -5.03 -4.73 7.63
CA ILE A 201 -5.99 -5.79 7.33
C ILE A 201 -5.23 -7.09 7.08
N GLU A 202 -5.51 -8.09 7.91
CA GLU A 202 -5.00 -9.44 7.76
C GLU A 202 -5.99 -10.33 7.00
N LEU A 203 -5.58 -10.77 5.81
CA LEU A 203 -6.39 -11.60 4.91
C LEU A 203 -5.53 -12.70 4.27
N PRO A 204 -5.95 -13.98 4.34
CA PRO A 204 -5.25 -15.09 3.70
C PRO A 204 -5.14 -14.88 2.18
N THR A 205 -4.06 -15.37 1.59
CA THR A 205 -3.92 -15.37 0.14
C THR A 205 -5.08 -16.11 -0.52
N GLY A 206 -5.63 -15.55 -1.60
CA GLY A 206 -6.76 -16.13 -2.33
C GLY A 206 -8.15 -15.65 -1.85
N THR A 207 -8.22 -14.81 -0.83
CA THR A 207 -9.51 -14.26 -0.31
C THR A 207 -9.96 -12.97 -1.02
N GLY A 208 -9.28 -12.55 -2.08
CA GLY A 208 -9.66 -11.39 -2.89
C GLY A 208 -9.24 -10.03 -2.31
N LYS A 209 -8.07 -9.96 -1.66
CA LYS A 209 -7.49 -8.73 -1.08
C LYS A 209 -7.57 -7.52 -2.03
N THR A 210 -7.08 -7.69 -3.26
CA THR A 210 -7.06 -6.64 -4.28
C THR A 210 -8.48 -6.18 -4.64
N ASP A 211 -9.43 -7.11 -4.76
CA ASP A 211 -10.82 -6.83 -5.12
C ASP A 211 -11.50 -6.02 -4.01
N ILE A 212 -11.30 -6.42 -2.74
CA ILE A 212 -11.83 -5.72 -1.56
C ILE A 212 -11.34 -4.26 -1.55
N ILE A 213 -10.05 -4.02 -1.78
CA ILE A 213 -9.52 -2.65 -1.78
C ILE A 213 -10.00 -1.85 -2.98
N CYS A 214 -10.14 -2.44 -4.16
CA CYS A 214 -10.72 -1.73 -5.31
C CYS A 214 -12.17 -1.32 -5.02
N LEU A 215 -12.97 -2.20 -4.41
CA LEU A 215 -14.34 -1.89 -3.98
C LEU A 215 -14.35 -0.79 -2.92
N TYR A 216 -13.43 -0.83 -1.95
CA TYR A 216 -13.34 0.20 -0.93
C TYR A 216 -12.91 1.56 -1.48
N LEU A 217 -11.90 1.59 -2.37
CA LEU A 217 -11.49 2.79 -3.08
C LEU A 217 -12.65 3.41 -3.86
N LYS A 218 -13.48 2.58 -4.51
CA LYS A 218 -14.71 3.05 -5.19
C LYS A 218 -15.63 3.80 -4.23
N ARG A 219 -15.82 3.29 -3.02
CA ARG A 219 -16.61 3.97 -1.97
C ARG A 219 -15.96 5.29 -1.53
N LEU A 220 -14.64 5.34 -1.42
CA LEU A 220 -13.92 6.56 -1.06
C LEU A 220 -14.02 7.63 -2.16
N PHE A 221 -13.94 7.26 -3.43
CA PHE A 221 -14.18 8.16 -4.55
C PHE A 221 -15.64 8.67 -4.56
N GLU A 222 -16.63 7.79 -4.45
CA GLU A 222 -18.06 8.14 -4.49
C GLU A 222 -18.51 9.03 -3.31
N SER A 223 -17.82 8.89 -2.17
CA SER A 223 -18.02 9.72 -0.98
C SER A 223 -17.21 11.03 -0.97
N GLY A 224 -16.39 11.30 -2.00
CA GLY A 224 -15.52 12.48 -2.04
C GLY A 224 -14.38 12.46 -1.01
N ARG A 225 -14.03 11.28 -0.47
CA ARG A 225 -12.95 11.09 0.52
C ARG A 225 -11.58 10.79 -0.11
N ALA A 226 -11.53 10.47 -1.40
CA ALA A 226 -10.29 10.28 -2.14
C ALA A 226 -10.42 10.79 -3.59
N GLU A 227 -9.34 11.35 -4.13
CA GLU A 227 -9.18 11.66 -5.56
C GLU A 227 -7.84 11.12 -6.10
N LYS A 228 -6.79 11.14 -5.26
CA LYS A 228 -5.45 10.66 -5.61
C LYS A 228 -5.06 9.45 -4.76
N VAL A 229 -4.78 8.33 -5.41
CA VAL A 229 -4.44 7.06 -4.76
C VAL A 229 -3.08 6.58 -5.22
N LEU A 230 -2.26 6.15 -4.27
CA LEU A 230 -1.04 5.40 -4.50
C LEU A 230 -1.26 3.93 -4.13
N PHE A 231 -1.08 3.03 -5.09
CA PHE A 231 -1.16 1.59 -4.87
C PHE A 231 0.24 0.98 -4.98
N LEU A 232 0.81 0.59 -3.84
CA LEU A 232 2.14 0.00 -3.74
C LEU A 232 2.07 -1.51 -3.73
N VAL A 233 2.94 -2.11 -4.53
CA VAL A 233 3.10 -3.57 -4.63
C VAL A 233 4.58 -3.96 -4.59
N ASP A 234 4.84 -5.22 -4.22
CA ASP A 234 6.20 -5.76 -4.11
C ASP A 234 6.79 -6.18 -5.48
N ARG A 235 5.95 -6.52 -6.46
CA ARG A 235 6.40 -7.15 -7.72
C ARG A 235 5.58 -6.77 -8.94
N ASP A 236 6.21 -6.88 -10.11
CA ASP A 236 5.60 -6.61 -11.43
C ASP A 236 4.29 -7.37 -11.66
N GLN A 237 4.25 -8.66 -11.32
CA GLN A 237 3.05 -9.47 -11.52
C GLN A 237 1.87 -8.99 -10.65
N LEU A 238 2.15 -8.51 -9.44
CA LEU A 238 1.15 -7.90 -8.57
C LEU A 238 0.70 -6.54 -9.11
N ALA A 239 1.61 -5.77 -9.72
CA ALA A 239 1.27 -4.49 -10.36
C ALA A 239 0.30 -4.70 -11.53
N LYS A 240 0.58 -5.69 -12.39
CA LYS A 240 -0.30 -6.08 -13.50
C LYS A 240 -1.70 -6.46 -12.98
N GLN A 241 -1.76 -7.34 -11.98
CA GLN A 241 -3.04 -7.76 -11.35
C GLN A 241 -3.82 -6.61 -10.72
N ALA A 242 -3.11 -5.68 -10.05
CA ALA A 242 -3.74 -4.50 -9.47
C ALA A 242 -4.32 -3.59 -10.56
N ILE A 243 -3.60 -3.36 -11.67
CA ILE A 243 -4.12 -2.56 -12.79
C ILE A 243 -5.34 -3.21 -13.43
N GLU A 244 -5.32 -4.52 -13.69
CA GLU A 244 -6.47 -5.25 -14.20
C GLU A 244 -7.68 -5.12 -13.25
N ALA A 245 -7.45 -5.22 -11.93
CA ALA A 245 -8.48 -5.04 -10.93
C ALA A 245 -9.12 -3.65 -10.96
N LEU A 246 -8.26 -2.62 -11.01
CA LEU A 246 -8.68 -1.23 -11.06
C LEU A 246 -9.45 -0.94 -12.35
N GLN A 247 -9.01 -1.46 -13.49
CA GLN A 247 -9.69 -1.28 -14.76
C GLN A 247 -11.08 -1.93 -14.79
N ASP A 248 -11.24 -3.09 -14.16
CA ASP A 248 -12.53 -3.79 -14.11
C ASP A 248 -13.51 -3.14 -13.10
N ILE A 249 -13.04 -2.82 -11.89
CA ILE A 249 -13.90 -2.41 -10.76
C ILE A 249 -14.06 -0.87 -10.71
N LEU A 250 -13.00 -0.14 -11.07
CA LEU A 250 -12.88 1.31 -11.02
C LEU A 250 -12.71 1.89 -12.43
N ASN A 251 -13.46 1.38 -13.41
CA ASN A 251 -13.35 1.75 -14.83
C ASN A 251 -13.55 3.25 -15.14
N GLN A 252 -14.17 4.01 -14.23
CA GLN A 252 -14.34 5.47 -14.32
C GLN A 252 -13.13 6.26 -13.78
N HIS A 253 -12.14 5.59 -13.19
CA HIS A 253 -10.99 6.21 -12.55
C HIS A 253 -9.71 5.79 -13.27
N GLU A 254 -9.00 6.76 -13.83
CA GLU A 254 -7.81 6.45 -14.61
C GLU A 254 -6.68 5.94 -13.71
N SER A 255 -6.12 4.79 -14.09
CA SER A 255 -4.95 4.19 -13.45
C SER A 255 -3.77 4.06 -14.42
N TYR A 256 -2.55 4.03 -13.86
CA TYR A 256 -1.34 3.71 -14.63
C TYR A 256 -0.25 3.11 -13.75
N TRP A 257 0.69 2.41 -14.41
CA TRP A 257 1.89 1.89 -13.76
C TRP A 257 3.04 2.90 -13.86
N LEU A 258 3.48 3.42 -12.72
CA LEU A 258 4.71 4.20 -12.64
C LEU A 258 5.93 3.26 -12.52
N LYS A 259 6.73 3.16 -13.59
CA LYS A 259 8.00 2.42 -13.60
C LYS A 259 9.20 3.35 -13.49
N ALA A 260 10.36 2.80 -13.17
CA ALA A 260 11.63 3.54 -13.28
C ALA A 260 11.81 4.09 -14.72
N GLY A 261 12.24 5.34 -14.83
CA GLY A 261 12.43 6.03 -16.11
C GLY A 261 11.16 6.48 -16.84
N MET A 262 9.96 6.13 -16.36
CA MET A 262 8.71 6.63 -16.93
C MET A 262 8.35 8.02 -16.39
N VAL A 263 7.88 8.90 -17.26
CA VAL A 263 7.35 10.22 -16.86
C VAL A 263 6.09 10.03 -16.03
N ARG A 264 5.96 10.79 -14.93
CA ARG A 264 4.77 10.82 -14.07
C ARG A 264 3.55 11.27 -14.87
N GLN A 265 2.40 10.64 -14.64
CA GLN A 265 1.12 11.04 -15.22
C GLN A 265 0.20 11.60 -14.14
N GLU A 266 -0.67 12.54 -14.53
CA GLU A 266 -1.59 13.23 -13.63
C GLU A 266 -2.93 12.48 -13.42
N LYS A 267 -2.89 11.15 -13.44
CA LYS A 267 -4.05 10.26 -13.25
C LYS A 267 -4.47 10.13 -11.79
N GLN A 268 -5.66 9.58 -11.54
CA GLN A 268 -6.22 9.42 -10.19
C GLN A 268 -5.49 8.32 -9.40
N ILE A 269 -5.14 7.21 -10.05
CA ILE A 269 -4.54 6.05 -9.37
C ILE A 269 -3.14 5.76 -9.94
N THR A 270 -2.13 5.84 -9.09
CA THR A 270 -0.75 5.49 -9.41
C THR A 270 -0.43 4.12 -8.83
N VAL A 271 -0.23 3.11 -9.69
CA VAL A 271 0.30 1.81 -9.28
C VAL A 271 1.82 1.84 -9.39
N CYS A 272 2.54 1.47 -8.34
CA CYS A 272 3.99 1.59 -8.31
C CYS A 272 4.62 0.45 -7.52
N LEU A 273 5.81 0.00 -7.94
CA LEU A 273 6.62 -0.86 -7.07
C LEU A 273 7.15 -0.02 -5.91
N LEU A 274 7.25 -0.64 -4.73
CA LEU A 274 7.86 -0.01 -3.56
C LEU A 274 9.27 0.52 -3.84
N GLN A 275 10.10 -0.29 -4.51
CA GLN A 275 11.46 0.11 -4.86
C GLN A 275 11.50 1.33 -5.78
N THR A 276 10.58 1.41 -6.74
CA THR A 276 10.45 2.58 -7.62
C THR A 276 10.04 3.82 -6.83
N MET A 277 9.11 3.68 -5.87
CA MET A 277 8.63 4.81 -5.08
C MET A 277 9.70 5.38 -4.14
N ILE A 278 10.62 4.57 -3.58
CA ILE A 278 11.75 5.09 -2.78
C ILE A 278 12.56 6.12 -3.55
N GLY A 279 12.82 5.89 -4.84
CA GLY A 279 13.62 6.79 -5.66
C GLY A 279 12.86 8.02 -6.16
N ARG A 280 11.55 8.08 -5.93
CA ARG A 280 10.65 9.02 -6.63
C ARG A 280 9.64 9.71 -5.72
N TYR A 281 9.55 9.38 -4.43
CA TYR A 281 8.58 9.99 -3.51
C TYR A 281 8.72 11.53 -3.47
N SER A 282 9.95 12.04 -3.64
CA SER A 282 10.24 13.48 -3.67
C SER A 282 9.68 14.20 -4.90
N GLU A 283 9.24 13.48 -5.95
CA GLU A 283 8.51 14.09 -7.08
C GLU A 283 7.10 14.55 -6.64
N PHE A 284 6.63 14.10 -5.48
CA PHE A 284 5.30 14.37 -4.96
C PHE A 284 5.40 15.18 -3.67
N THR A 285 4.45 16.08 -3.44
CA THR A 285 4.25 16.76 -2.15
C THR A 285 3.66 15.80 -1.12
N SER A 286 3.74 16.14 0.17
CA SER A 286 3.15 15.30 1.23
C SER A 286 1.63 15.16 1.10
N GLY A 287 0.94 16.17 0.59
CA GLY A 287 -0.52 16.16 0.38
C GLY A 287 -0.96 15.66 -1.00
N TYR A 288 -0.07 15.08 -1.81
CA TYR A 288 -0.42 14.67 -3.18
C TYR A 288 -1.42 13.51 -3.21
N PHE A 289 -1.19 12.47 -2.40
CA PHE A 289 -2.07 11.30 -2.32
C PHE A 289 -2.99 11.39 -1.10
N ASP A 290 -4.27 11.04 -1.28
CA ASP A 290 -5.25 10.94 -0.20
C ASP A 290 -5.24 9.56 0.44
N VAL A 291 -4.93 8.53 -0.36
CA VAL A 291 -4.88 7.13 0.07
C VAL A 291 -3.61 6.47 -0.45
N VAL A 292 -2.92 5.78 0.46
CA VAL A 292 -1.78 4.92 0.17
C VAL A 292 -2.14 3.48 0.54
N ILE A 293 -2.19 2.61 -0.46
CA ILE A 293 -2.38 1.17 -0.28
C ILE A 293 -1.02 0.49 -0.35
N ALA A 294 -0.73 -0.42 0.58
CA ALA A 294 0.44 -1.29 0.51
C ALA A 294 0.01 -2.76 0.59
N ASP A 295 0.12 -3.49 -0.52
CA ASP A 295 -0.05 -4.95 -0.51
C ASP A 295 1.22 -5.66 -0.04
N GLU A 296 1.05 -6.76 0.68
CA GLU A 296 2.11 -7.48 1.40
C GLU A 296 2.95 -6.54 2.29
N CYS A 297 2.26 -5.64 3.01
CA CYS A 297 2.88 -4.53 3.74
C CYS A 297 3.93 -4.94 4.80
N HIS A 298 3.93 -6.20 5.26
CA HIS A 298 4.97 -6.71 6.16
C HIS A 298 6.38 -6.67 5.53
N ARG A 299 6.49 -6.63 4.20
CA ARG A 299 7.75 -6.43 3.48
C ARG A 299 8.11 -4.96 3.32
N SER A 300 7.16 -4.05 3.51
CA SER A 300 7.16 -2.74 2.83
C SER A 300 7.38 -1.55 3.76
N ILE A 301 7.64 -1.79 5.05
CA ILE A 301 7.53 -0.79 6.12
C ILE A 301 8.84 -0.53 6.88
N TYR A 302 9.97 -1.02 6.38
CA TYR A 302 11.27 -0.89 7.04
C TYR A 302 12.33 -0.21 6.19
N GLY A 303 13.28 0.45 6.86
CA GLY A 303 14.39 1.15 6.22
C GLY A 303 13.91 2.27 5.31
N ALA A 304 14.51 2.38 4.12
CA ALA A 304 14.18 3.42 3.13
C ALA A 304 12.70 3.39 2.67
N TRP A 305 12.01 2.25 2.80
CA TRP A 305 10.58 2.15 2.48
C TRP A 305 9.71 2.95 3.44
N GLN A 306 10.06 2.97 4.73
CA GLN A 306 9.30 3.71 5.73
C GLN A 306 9.30 5.20 5.39
N THR A 307 10.45 5.75 5.00
CA THR A 307 10.58 7.16 4.59
C THR A 307 9.64 7.53 3.45
N ALA A 308 9.59 6.70 2.40
CA ALA A 308 8.70 6.92 1.26
C ALA A 308 7.22 6.85 1.66
N LEU A 309 6.84 5.92 2.55
CA LEU A 309 5.47 5.82 3.04
C LEU A 309 5.10 6.98 3.96
N THR A 310 5.97 7.35 4.91
CA THR A 310 5.69 8.44 5.87
C THR A 310 5.70 9.81 5.23
N HIS A 311 6.31 9.97 4.06
CA HIS A 311 6.29 11.21 3.29
C HIS A 311 4.87 11.68 2.95
N PHE A 312 3.98 10.73 2.69
CA PHE A 312 2.60 11.01 2.29
C PHE A 312 1.67 11.15 3.50
N ASP A 313 1.10 12.34 3.65
CA ASP A 313 -0.01 12.58 4.56
C ASP A 313 -1.32 12.09 3.96
N ALA A 314 -1.53 10.79 4.07
CA ALA A 314 -2.65 10.07 3.48
C ALA A 314 -3.32 9.15 4.50
N ILE A 315 -4.46 8.59 4.11
CA ILE A 315 -4.98 7.36 4.68
C ILE A 315 -4.10 6.19 4.22
N HIS A 316 -3.51 5.45 5.14
CA HIS A 316 -2.66 4.29 4.85
C HIS A 316 -3.43 3.00 5.11
N ILE A 317 -3.57 2.15 4.10
CA ILE A 317 -4.19 0.82 4.23
C ILE A 317 -3.15 -0.25 3.88
N GLY A 318 -2.72 -1.00 4.89
CA GLY A 318 -1.84 -2.15 4.75
C GLY A 318 -2.63 -3.45 4.61
N LEU A 319 -2.30 -4.23 3.59
CA LEU A 319 -2.81 -5.58 3.41
C LEU A 319 -1.71 -6.59 3.65
N THR A 320 -2.00 -7.67 4.38
CA THR A 320 -1.04 -8.77 4.55
C THR A 320 -1.76 -10.07 4.83
N ALA A 321 -1.17 -11.20 4.46
CA ALA A 321 -1.60 -12.51 4.94
C ALA A 321 -0.90 -12.91 6.24
N THR A 322 0.18 -12.20 6.59
CA THR A 322 1.11 -12.55 7.66
C THR A 322 1.68 -11.28 8.26
N PRO A 323 1.01 -10.65 9.23
CA PRO A 323 1.60 -9.51 9.91
C PRO A 323 2.83 -9.95 10.72
N SER A 324 3.84 -9.08 10.82
CA SER A 324 5.09 -9.36 11.53
C SER A 324 5.14 -8.61 12.86
N ALA A 325 5.43 -9.33 13.94
CA ALA A 325 5.56 -8.79 15.30
C ALA A 325 7.02 -8.74 15.81
N TYR A 326 8.03 -8.91 14.94
CA TYR A 326 9.43 -8.86 15.38
C TYR A 326 9.80 -7.44 15.87
N ILE A 327 10.65 -7.33 16.89
CA ILE A 327 10.98 -6.06 17.59
C ILE A 327 11.51 -4.97 16.63
N GLU A 328 12.39 -5.34 15.70
CA GLU A 328 12.92 -4.41 14.67
C GLU A 328 11.97 -4.23 13.49
N ARG A 329 10.96 -5.09 13.39
CA ARG A 329 10.06 -5.22 12.26
C ARG A 329 8.61 -5.40 12.71
N ASN A 330 8.05 -4.36 13.32
CA ASN A 330 6.69 -4.36 13.85
C ASN A 330 5.71 -3.64 12.90
N THR A 331 4.93 -4.43 12.17
CA THR A 331 3.87 -3.95 11.27
C THR A 331 2.77 -3.21 12.03
N PHE A 332 2.42 -3.70 13.21
CA PHE A 332 1.39 -3.12 14.05
C PHE A 332 1.76 -1.71 14.53
N LEU A 333 3.05 -1.47 14.83
CA LEU A 333 3.50 -0.14 15.27
C LEU A 333 3.35 0.91 14.17
N PHE A 334 3.75 0.59 12.93
CA PHE A 334 3.63 1.53 11.81
C PHE A 334 2.17 1.89 11.51
N TYR A 335 1.28 0.90 11.59
CA TYR A 335 -0.16 1.09 11.39
C TYR A 335 -0.92 1.51 12.65
N GLN A 336 -0.21 1.78 13.76
CA GLN A 336 -0.78 2.24 15.03
C GLN A 336 -1.82 1.30 15.64
N CYS A 337 -1.72 0.00 15.35
CA CYS A 337 -2.72 -0.95 15.79
C CYS A 337 -2.64 -1.21 17.30
N LYS A 338 -3.80 -1.53 17.90
CA LYS A 338 -3.92 -1.81 19.34
C LYS A 338 -3.25 -3.15 19.66
N ILE A 339 -2.28 -3.14 20.59
CA ILE A 339 -1.70 -4.34 21.24
C ILE A 339 -1.36 -5.49 20.26
N GLY A 340 -0.79 -5.17 19.09
CA GLY A 340 -0.34 -6.19 18.14
C GLY A 340 -1.46 -6.95 17.42
N GLU A 341 -2.68 -6.43 17.39
CA GLU A 341 -3.81 -6.96 16.62
C GLU A 341 -4.09 -6.06 15.42
N PRO A 342 -4.37 -6.59 14.22
CA PRO A 342 -4.77 -5.79 13.07
C PRO A 342 -6.19 -5.24 13.28
N ASP A 343 -6.53 -4.16 12.56
CA ASP A 343 -7.88 -3.55 12.62
C ASP A 343 -8.96 -4.49 12.08
N PHE A 344 -8.57 -5.43 11.21
CA PHE A 344 -9.41 -6.55 10.82
C PHE A 344 -8.55 -7.79 10.53
N SER A 345 -9.00 -8.97 10.98
CA SER A 345 -8.39 -10.26 10.63
C SER A 345 -9.45 -11.26 10.18
N TYR A 346 -9.21 -11.93 9.05
CA TYR A 346 -10.01 -13.07 8.61
C TYR A 346 -9.18 -14.36 8.64
N PRO A 347 -9.31 -15.23 9.66
CA PRO A 347 -8.47 -16.42 9.77
C PRO A 347 -8.64 -17.39 8.60
N ILE A 348 -7.55 -18.01 8.15
CA ILE A 348 -7.60 -19.05 7.08
C ILE A 348 -8.52 -20.22 7.42
N ARG A 349 -8.68 -20.55 8.71
CA ARG A 349 -9.59 -21.60 9.19
C ARG A 349 -11.06 -21.27 8.91
N GLU A 350 -11.44 -20.01 9.06
CA GLU A 350 -12.79 -19.53 8.69
C GLU A 350 -12.96 -19.63 7.17
N ALA A 351 -11.93 -19.24 6.41
CA ALA A 351 -11.95 -19.34 4.95
C ALA A 351 -12.15 -20.78 4.44
N PHE A 352 -11.60 -21.78 5.14
CA PHE A 352 -11.87 -23.19 4.89
C PHE A 352 -13.28 -23.61 5.29
N LYS A 353 -13.73 -23.21 6.48
CA LYS A 353 -15.05 -23.55 7.03
C LYS A 353 -16.19 -23.08 6.12
N TYR A 354 -16.05 -21.90 5.51
CA TYR A 354 -17.04 -21.33 4.59
C TYR A 354 -16.74 -21.62 3.11
N GLU A 355 -15.82 -22.54 2.82
CA GLU A 355 -15.47 -23.00 1.46
C GLU A 355 -15.02 -21.87 0.52
N TYR A 356 -14.52 -20.77 1.08
CA TYR A 356 -13.92 -19.69 0.29
C TYR A 356 -12.51 -20.04 -0.19
N LEU A 357 -11.82 -20.91 0.55
CA LEU A 357 -10.57 -21.54 0.18
C LEU A 357 -10.68 -23.06 0.38
N ILE A 358 -9.86 -23.81 -0.36
CA ILE A 358 -9.81 -25.28 -0.28
C ILE A 358 -8.72 -25.70 0.73
N PRO A 359 -8.99 -26.61 1.68
CA PRO A 359 -7.97 -27.16 2.59
C PRO A 359 -6.89 -27.96 1.85
N TYR A 360 -5.69 -27.97 2.40
CA TYR A 360 -4.56 -28.74 1.88
C TYR A 360 -4.55 -30.18 2.39
N LYS A 361 -4.10 -31.11 1.55
CA LYS A 361 -3.72 -32.47 1.93
C LYS A 361 -2.21 -32.62 1.77
N PHE A 362 -1.52 -33.14 2.78
CA PHE A 362 -0.09 -33.45 2.68
C PHE A 362 0.10 -34.86 2.12
N ALA A 363 0.98 -35.00 1.13
CA ALA A 363 1.36 -36.31 0.59
C ALA A 363 2.33 -37.00 1.56
N THR A 364 1.87 -38.08 2.21
CA THR A 364 2.63 -38.81 3.22
C THR A 364 3.75 -39.67 2.62
N GLY A 365 3.57 -40.23 1.41
CA GLY A 365 4.57 -41.10 0.75
C GLY A 365 5.89 -40.41 0.38
N ILE A 366 5.82 -39.17 -0.15
CA ILE A 366 7.01 -38.37 -0.50
C ILE A 366 7.78 -37.96 0.77
N THR A 367 7.07 -37.67 1.86
CA THR A 367 7.68 -37.23 3.13
C THR A 367 8.54 -38.34 3.75
N VAL A 368 8.16 -39.62 3.58
CA VAL A 368 8.92 -40.78 4.09
C VAL A 368 10.17 -41.06 3.25
N LEU A 369 10.06 -41.03 1.90
CA LEU A 369 11.22 -41.16 1.00
C LEU A 369 12.28 -40.07 1.23
N LEU A 370 11.84 -38.87 1.63
CA LEU A 370 12.72 -37.75 2.03
C LEU A 370 13.38 -37.96 3.39
N ALA A 371 12.67 -38.57 4.35
CA ALA A 371 13.16 -38.80 5.70
C ALA A 371 14.20 -39.93 5.76
N GLU A 372 14.14 -40.92 4.88
CA GLU A 372 15.08 -42.05 4.85
C GLU A 372 16.51 -41.67 4.36
N GLY A 373 16.73 -40.42 3.94
CA GLY A 373 18.04 -39.92 3.50
C GLY A 373 18.45 -38.55 4.03
N ALA A 374 17.65 -37.92 4.89
CA ALA A 374 17.90 -36.57 5.40
C ALA A 374 18.15 -36.58 6.91
N ASP A 375 19.28 -36.03 7.32
CA ASP A 375 19.61 -35.81 8.73
C ASP A 375 18.87 -34.56 9.24
N VAL A 376 17.74 -34.77 9.91
CA VAL A 376 16.76 -33.71 10.26
C VAL A 376 17.25 -32.82 11.43
N ASP A 377 18.23 -33.29 12.20
CA ASP A 377 18.64 -32.73 13.50
C ASP A 377 19.98 -31.95 13.50
N GLN A 378 20.51 -31.54 12.35
CA GLN A 378 21.78 -30.78 12.34
C GLN A 378 21.60 -29.36 12.93
N GLU A 379 22.22 -29.13 14.10
CA GLU A 379 22.34 -27.82 14.79
C GLU A 379 23.10 -26.76 13.97
N HIS A 380 23.85 -27.17 12.93
CA HIS A 380 24.55 -26.28 12.01
C HIS A 380 24.15 -26.54 10.56
N TYR A 381 23.55 -25.52 9.94
CA TYR A 381 23.17 -25.56 8.53
C TYR A 381 24.26 -24.98 7.65
N ASP A 382 24.81 -25.83 6.79
CA ASP A 382 25.60 -25.39 5.63
C ASP A 382 24.71 -25.41 4.37
N PRO A 383 24.40 -24.23 3.78
CA PRO A 383 23.60 -24.13 2.56
C PRO A 383 24.19 -24.92 1.38
N VAL A 384 25.52 -24.96 1.26
CA VAL A 384 26.22 -25.59 0.13
C VAL A 384 26.19 -27.10 0.26
N LYS A 385 26.37 -27.61 1.48
CA LYS A 385 26.23 -29.04 1.78
C LYS A 385 24.78 -29.50 1.58
N PHE A 386 23.81 -28.74 2.10
CA PHE A 386 22.39 -29.02 1.91
C PHE A 386 22.01 -29.01 0.42
N GLU A 387 22.49 -28.04 -0.35
CA GLU A 387 22.25 -28.00 -1.79
C GLU A 387 22.80 -29.25 -2.48
N ARG A 388 24.05 -29.66 -2.20
CA ARG A 388 24.65 -30.86 -2.79
C ARG A 388 23.89 -32.15 -2.45
N GLU A 389 23.48 -32.32 -1.19
CA GLU A 389 22.75 -33.51 -0.74
C GLU A 389 21.33 -33.53 -1.32
N TRP A 390 20.68 -32.37 -1.44
CA TRP A 390 19.29 -32.23 -1.88
C TRP A 390 19.13 -32.09 -3.41
N THR A 391 20.20 -31.82 -4.14
CA THR A 391 20.24 -31.88 -5.61
C THR A 391 20.74 -33.23 -6.14
N ASN A 392 20.82 -34.25 -5.28
CA ASN A 392 21.22 -35.59 -5.70
C ASN A 392 20.27 -36.13 -6.79
N GLU A 393 20.83 -36.53 -7.93
CA GLU A 393 20.07 -36.97 -9.11
C GLU A 393 19.12 -38.15 -8.80
N ASP A 394 19.60 -39.20 -8.15
CA ASP A 394 18.78 -40.39 -7.86
C ASP A 394 17.59 -40.06 -6.95
N THR A 395 17.83 -39.24 -5.92
CA THR A 395 16.78 -38.79 -4.99
C THR A 395 15.75 -37.92 -5.71
N ASN A 396 16.19 -36.96 -6.51
CA ASN A 396 15.30 -36.07 -7.25
C ASN A 396 14.48 -36.82 -8.32
N ARG A 397 15.09 -37.77 -9.04
CA ARG A 397 14.37 -38.65 -9.98
C ARG A 397 13.29 -39.46 -9.27
N LYS A 398 13.60 -40.06 -8.13
CA LYS A 398 12.61 -40.78 -7.30
C LYS A 398 11.49 -39.85 -6.82
N MET A 399 11.84 -38.65 -6.36
CA MET A 399 10.86 -37.65 -5.89
C MET A 399 9.92 -37.23 -7.02
N MET A 400 10.44 -36.87 -8.19
CA MET A 400 9.62 -36.45 -9.33
C MET A 400 8.73 -37.59 -9.83
N LYS A 401 9.25 -38.82 -9.86
CA LYS A 401 8.47 -40.02 -10.22
C LYS A 401 7.33 -40.30 -9.24
N GLU A 402 7.60 -40.20 -7.94
CA GLU A 402 6.56 -40.41 -6.91
C GLU A 402 5.53 -39.29 -6.91
N PHE A 403 5.97 -38.04 -7.08
CA PHE A 403 5.06 -36.91 -7.28
C PHE A 403 4.15 -37.13 -8.48
N ASP A 404 4.72 -37.45 -9.65
CA ASP A 404 3.96 -37.67 -10.88
C ASP A 404 2.91 -38.77 -10.70
N ARG A 405 3.32 -39.91 -10.14
CA ARG A 405 2.42 -41.03 -9.81
C ARG A 405 1.27 -40.58 -8.92
N LEU A 406 1.55 -39.90 -7.80
CA LEU A 406 0.53 -39.44 -6.87
C LEU A 406 -0.40 -38.39 -7.50
N ALA A 407 0.13 -37.52 -8.35
CA ALA A 407 -0.66 -36.52 -9.06
C ALA A 407 -1.70 -37.22 -9.97
N TRP A 408 -1.28 -38.24 -10.72
CA TRP A 408 -2.17 -39.04 -11.58
C TRP A 408 -3.17 -39.90 -10.79
N GLU A 409 -2.74 -40.55 -9.70
CA GLU A 409 -3.60 -41.37 -8.86
C GLU A 409 -4.74 -40.54 -8.23
N ASN A 410 -4.44 -39.32 -7.78
CA ASN A 410 -5.40 -38.46 -7.09
C ASN A 410 -6.17 -37.51 -8.03
N PHE A 411 -5.77 -37.37 -9.29
CA PHE A 411 -6.34 -36.38 -10.23
C PHE A 411 -7.87 -36.44 -10.30
N LYS A 412 -8.45 -37.63 -10.49
CA LYS A 412 -9.91 -37.78 -10.62
C LYS A 412 -10.67 -37.42 -9.34
N GLU A 413 -10.06 -37.56 -8.18
CA GLU A 413 -10.65 -37.12 -6.91
C GLU A 413 -10.55 -35.61 -6.75
N LEU A 414 -9.39 -35.04 -7.11
CA LEU A 414 -9.08 -33.62 -6.90
C LEU A 414 -9.77 -32.69 -7.92
N ALA A 415 -9.91 -33.14 -9.17
CA ALA A 415 -10.48 -32.36 -10.27
C ALA A 415 -11.37 -33.26 -11.18
N PRO A 416 -12.51 -33.76 -10.67
CA PRO A 416 -13.35 -34.74 -11.37
C PRO A 416 -13.87 -34.30 -12.75
N GLY A 417 -14.00 -33.00 -13.02
CA GLY A 417 -14.44 -32.49 -14.32
C GLY A 417 -13.32 -31.91 -15.20
N GLN A 418 -12.05 -31.93 -14.76
CA GLN A 418 -10.93 -31.66 -15.66
C GLN A 418 -10.69 -32.88 -16.58
N LYS A 419 -10.54 -32.60 -17.88
CA LYS A 419 -10.33 -33.65 -18.89
C LYS A 419 -8.89 -34.11 -18.98
N ILE A 420 -7.95 -33.24 -18.66
CA ILE A 420 -6.51 -33.45 -18.88
C ILE A 420 -5.85 -33.57 -17.52
N GLY A 421 -5.36 -34.77 -17.23
CA GLY A 421 -4.61 -35.05 -16.01
C GLY A 421 -3.11 -34.76 -16.15
N PRO A 422 -2.39 -34.67 -15.02
CA PRO A 422 -2.87 -34.81 -13.64
C PRO A 422 -3.31 -33.49 -12.97
N GLY A 423 -3.52 -32.44 -13.79
CA GLY A 423 -3.81 -31.07 -13.35
C GLY A 423 -2.54 -30.27 -13.10
N LYS A 424 -2.68 -28.94 -13.08
CA LYS A 424 -1.52 -28.03 -13.03
C LYS A 424 -0.74 -28.17 -11.71
N ALA A 425 0.58 -28.13 -11.79
CA ALA A 425 1.46 -28.21 -10.63
C ALA A 425 2.55 -27.14 -10.65
N ILE A 426 2.95 -26.67 -9.47
CA ILE A 426 4.12 -25.80 -9.29
C ILE A 426 5.17 -26.55 -8.48
N VAL A 427 6.38 -26.64 -9.02
CA VAL A 427 7.56 -27.22 -8.35
C VAL A 427 8.50 -26.09 -7.96
N PHE A 428 8.76 -25.96 -6.66
CA PHE A 428 9.65 -24.93 -6.11
C PHE A 428 11.07 -25.48 -5.96
N ALA A 429 11.93 -25.13 -6.91
CA ALA A 429 13.32 -25.57 -6.96
C ALA A 429 14.26 -24.68 -6.12
N ILE A 430 15.48 -25.16 -5.88
CA ILE A 430 16.50 -24.46 -5.09
C ILE A 430 17.22 -23.42 -5.95
N THR A 431 17.76 -23.86 -7.08
CA THR A 431 18.52 -23.05 -8.04
C THR A 431 17.99 -23.25 -9.45
N LYS A 432 18.42 -22.37 -10.38
CA LYS A 432 18.02 -22.45 -11.79
C LYS A 432 18.50 -23.75 -12.45
N HIS A 433 19.68 -24.23 -12.06
CA HIS A 433 20.19 -25.54 -12.49
C HIS A 433 19.27 -26.66 -12.00
N HIS A 434 18.97 -26.67 -10.69
CA HIS A 434 18.06 -27.65 -10.11
C HIS A 434 16.67 -27.60 -10.78
N ALA A 435 16.16 -26.41 -11.12
CA ALA A 435 14.90 -26.28 -11.85
C ALA A 435 14.94 -26.95 -13.23
N ALA A 436 16.05 -26.78 -13.97
CA ALA A 436 16.25 -27.44 -15.26
C ALA A 436 16.31 -28.97 -15.12
N ASP A 437 17.05 -29.48 -14.12
CA ASP A 437 17.14 -30.92 -13.86
C ASP A 437 15.77 -31.52 -13.55
N LEU A 438 14.99 -30.90 -12.65
CA LEU A 438 13.66 -31.38 -12.27
C LEU A 438 12.70 -31.36 -13.46
N ALA A 439 12.71 -30.29 -14.27
CA ALA A 439 11.88 -30.20 -15.46
C ALA A 439 12.26 -31.28 -16.49
N GLN A 440 13.56 -31.54 -16.66
CA GLN A 440 14.04 -32.62 -17.51
C GLN A 440 13.55 -33.98 -17.01
N TYR A 441 13.71 -34.28 -15.72
CA TYR A 441 13.28 -35.57 -15.15
C TYR A 441 11.78 -35.79 -15.30
N LEU A 442 10.96 -34.75 -15.12
CA LEU A 442 9.52 -34.83 -15.34
C LEU A 442 9.18 -35.06 -16.82
N ASN A 443 9.87 -34.39 -17.74
CA ASN A 443 9.66 -34.60 -19.18
C ASN A 443 10.09 -36.00 -19.66
N GLU A 444 11.12 -36.59 -19.06
CA GLU A 444 11.57 -37.96 -19.35
C GLU A 444 10.54 -39.03 -18.97
N LEU A 445 9.65 -38.74 -18.00
CA LEU A 445 8.53 -39.62 -17.64
C LEU A 445 7.42 -39.65 -18.72
N HIS A 446 7.37 -38.61 -19.56
CA HIS A 446 6.34 -38.40 -20.59
C HIS A 446 6.94 -38.13 -21.99
N PRO A 447 7.70 -39.08 -22.56
CA PRO A 447 8.37 -38.88 -23.86
C PRO A 447 7.39 -38.59 -25.01
N GLU A 448 6.13 -39.04 -24.91
CA GLU A 448 5.05 -38.78 -25.86
C GLU A 448 4.71 -37.28 -25.98
N LEU A 449 4.95 -36.49 -24.93
CA LEU A 449 4.67 -35.06 -24.89
C LEU A 449 5.81 -34.21 -25.48
N LYS A 450 6.93 -34.83 -25.85
CA LYS A 450 8.09 -34.20 -26.51
C LYS A 450 8.61 -32.97 -25.76
N GLY A 451 8.75 -33.08 -24.44
CA GLY A 451 9.27 -32.01 -23.59
C GLY A 451 8.27 -30.93 -23.18
N ARG A 452 6.98 -31.06 -23.56
CA ARG A 452 5.96 -30.06 -23.22
C ARG A 452 5.31 -30.28 -21.85
N TYR A 453 5.70 -31.31 -21.10
CA TYR A 453 5.02 -31.64 -19.85
C TYR A 453 5.38 -30.66 -18.74
N ALA A 454 6.67 -30.39 -18.57
CA ALA A 454 7.22 -29.50 -17.57
C ALA A 454 8.08 -28.39 -18.21
N GLU A 455 7.91 -27.15 -17.74
CA GLU A 455 8.68 -25.98 -18.21
C GLU A 455 9.31 -25.22 -17.04
N VAL A 456 10.49 -24.65 -17.28
CA VAL A 456 11.20 -23.84 -16.29
C VAL A 456 10.75 -22.38 -16.41
N ILE A 457 10.23 -21.81 -15.32
CA ILE A 457 9.76 -20.42 -15.27
C ILE A 457 10.57 -19.66 -14.22
N THR A 458 11.60 -18.93 -14.67
CA THR A 458 12.50 -18.12 -13.83
C THR A 458 12.78 -16.75 -14.44
N SER A 459 13.43 -15.86 -13.69
CA SER A 459 13.78 -14.49 -14.11
C SER A 459 14.62 -14.39 -15.38
N ASP A 460 15.37 -15.44 -15.72
CA ASP A 460 16.33 -15.40 -16.83
C ASP A 460 15.72 -15.92 -18.14
N VAL A 461 14.50 -16.45 -18.08
CA VAL A 461 13.80 -16.93 -19.26
C VAL A 461 13.26 -15.73 -20.02
N MET A 462 13.72 -15.55 -21.25
CA MET A 462 13.43 -14.39 -22.10
C MET A 462 11.92 -14.11 -22.23
N ASP A 463 11.11 -15.17 -22.34
CA ASP A 463 9.66 -15.11 -22.52
C ASP A 463 8.89 -15.70 -21.32
N ALA A 464 9.37 -15.46 -20.09
CA ALA A 464 8.71 -15.98 -18.88
C ALA A 464 7.22 -15.60 -18.78
N ASP A 465 6.84 -14.40 -19.22
CA ASP A 465 5.45 -13.94 -19.24
C ASP A 465 4.56 -14.79 -20.17
N ASP A 466 5.07 -15.19 -21.33
CA ASP A 466 4.33 -16.07 -22.27
C ASP A 466 4.23 -17.50 -21.72
N LEU A 467 5.27 -18.02 -21.08
CA LEU A 467 5.20 -19.32 -20.40
C LEU A 467 4.19 -19.32 -19.25
N ILE A 468 4.13 -18.23 -18.48
CA ILE A 468 3.11 -18.04 -17.43
C ILE A 468 1.71 -18.04 -18.05
N ARG A 469 1.51 -17.32 -19.17
CA ARG A 469 0.23 -17.30 -19.90
C ARG A 469 -0.15 -18.72 -20.38
N LYS A 470 0.78 -19.43 -21.02
CA LYS A 470 0.59 -20.82 -21.49
C LYS A 470 0.20 -21.74 -20.35
N PHE A 471 0.97 -21.73 -19.26
CA PHE A 471 0.69 -22.55 -18.08
C PHE A 471 -0.70 -22.28 -17.49
N LYS A 472 -1.20 -21.03 -17.54
CA LYS A 472 -2.52 -20.65 -17.02
C LYS A 472 -3.70 -21.02 -17.92
N HIS A 473 -3.52 -21.06 -19.24
CA HIS A 473 -4.62 -21.03 -20.19
C HIS A 473 -4.59 -22.15 -21.23
N GLU A 474 -3.45 -22.80 -21.41
CA GLU A 474 -3.27 -23.89 -22.35
C GLU A 474 -3.14 -25.20 -21.57
N ASP A 475 -3.41 -26.33 -22.23
CA ASP A 475 -3.33 -27.64 -21.60
C ASP A 475 -1.91 -27.95 -21.11
N TYR A 476 -0.89 -27.47 -21.81
CA TYR A 476 0.51 -27.67 -21.47
C TYR A 476 1.26 -26.32 -21.41
N PRO A 477 2.28 -26.19 -20.54
CA PRO A 477 2.81 -27.21 -19.64
C PRO A 477 1.87 -27.53 -18.47
N GLN A 478 1.89 -28.78 -18.00
CA GLN A 478 1.17 -29.19 -16.78
C GLN A 478 1.96 -28.84 -15.53
N ILE A 479 3.29 -28.74 -15.64
CA ILE A 479 4.17 -28.45 -14.50
C ILE A 479 5.01 -27.21 -14.78
N ALA A 480 4.95 -26.24 -13.86
CA ALA A 480 5.85 -25.09 -13.85
C ALA A 480 6.91 -25.29 -12.75
N VAL A 481 8.18 -25.38 -13.15
CA VAL A 481 9.32 -25.46 -12.22
C VAL A 481 9.92 -24.07 -12.04
N SER A 482 9.90 -23.53 -10.83
CA SER A 482 10.26 -22.13 -10.57
C SER A 482 11.24 -21.95 -9.42
N VAL A 483 11.99 -20.85 -9.51
CA VAL A 483 12.87 -20.33 -8.47
C VAL A 483 12.48 -18.88 -8.21
N GLY A 484 11.70 -18.64 -7.16
CA GLY A 484 11.39 -17.28 -6.71
C GLY A 484 10.30 -16.55 -7.49
N MET A 485 10.09 -16.86 -8.78
CA MET A 485 9.17 -16.12 -9.64
C MET A 485 7.70 -16.43 -9.34
N LEU A 486 7.36 -17.70 -9.10
CA LEU A 486 6.00 -18.13 -8.76
C LEU A 486 5.71 -18.17 -7.24
N ASP A 487 6.69 -17.81 -6.41
CA ASP A 487 6.57 -17.83 -4.94
C ASP A 487 5.49 -16.85 -4.44
N THR A 488 5.37 -15.68 -5.08
CA THR A 488 4.41 -14.63 -4.73
C THR A 488 3.80 -13.97 -5.97
N GLY A 489 2.54 -13.54 -5.87
CA GLY A 489 1.85 -12.79 -6.95
C GLY A 489 1.41 -13.61 -8.17
N PHE A 490 1.63 -14.93 -8.17
CA PHE A 490 1.06 -15.82 -9.18
C PHE A 490 -0.34 -16.29 -8.76
N ASP A 491 -1.30 -16.23 -9.69
CA ASP A 491 -2.68 -16.72 -9.48
C ASP A 491 -3.13 -17.56 -10.68
N CYS A 492 -3.51 -18.81 -10.41
CA CYS A 492 -4.02 -19.77 -11.39
C CYS A 492 -4.93 -20.78 -10.67
N ARG A 493 -6.22 -20.76 -11.02
CA ARG A 493 -7.25 -21.58 -10.36
C ARG A 493 -7.10 -23.09 -10.61
N GLU A 494 -6.39 -23.47 -11.66
CA GLU A 494 -6.22 -24.87 -12.07
C GLU A 494 -5.06 -25.58 -11.37
N VAL A 495 -4.27 -24.86 -10.55
CA VAL A 495 -3.17 -25.48 -9.80
C VAL A 495 -3.72 -26.36 -8.69
N LEU A 496 -3.48 -27.66 -8.82
CA LEU A 496 -3.87 -28.69 -7.86
C LEU A 496 -2.73 -29.06 -6.92
N HIS A 497 -1.49 -29.01 -7.42
CA HIS A 497 -0.33 -29.56 -6.72
C HIS A 497 0.77 -28.53 -6.49
N LEU A 498 1.36 -28.56 -5.29
CA LEU A 498 2.55 -27.80 -4.95
C LEU A 498 3.64 -28.75 -4.46
N VAL A 499 4.80 -28.72 -5.09
CA VAL A 499 5.93 -29.59 -4.76
C VAL A 499 7.07 -28.75 -4.20
N MET A 500 7.42 -29.00 -2.94
CA MET A 500 8.43 -28.24 -2.21
C MET A 500 9.79 -28.95 -2.31
N CYS A 501 10.58 -28.63 -3.33
CA CYS A 501 11.92 -29.21 -3.53
C CYS A 501 13.03 -28.35 -2.89
N ARG A 502 12.66 -27.38 -2.04
CA ARG A 502 13.59 -26.50 -1.33
C ARG A 502 13.19 -26.33 0.13
N ARG A 503 14.18 -26.11 1.00
CA ARG A 503 13.92 -25.75 2.40
C ARG A 503 13.39 -24.32 2.49
N VAL A 504 12.23 -24.15 3.11
CA VAL A 504 11.62 -22.83 3.34
C VAL A 504 11.76 -22.46 4.83
N ARG A 505 12.61 -21.49 5.12
CA ARG A 505 12.93 -21.06 6.50
C ARG A 505 12.00 -19.98 7.04
N SER A 506 11.40 -19.21 6.14
CA SER A 506 10.49 -18.13 6.49
C SER A 506 9.06 -18.67 6.56
N PRO A 507 8.40 -18.64 7.73
CA PRO A 507 6.99 -19.01 7.84
C PRO A 507 6.10 -18.20 6.91
N ILE A 508 6.43 -16.91 6.73
CA ILE A 508 5.75 -15.98 5.81
C ILE A 508 5.81 -16.50 4.38
N LEU A 509 7.01 -16.80 3.89
CA LEU A 509 7.20 -17.30 2.52
C LEU A 509 6.50 -18.65 2.33
N TYR A 510 6.56 -19.53 3.33
CA TYR A 510 5.87 -20.82 3.27
C TYR A 510 4.35 -20.67 3.15
N GLN A 511 3.75 -19.72 3.87
CA GLN A 511 2.32 -19.43 3.73
C GLN A 511 1.99 -18.84 2.35
N GLN A 512 2.82 -17.93 1.83
CA GLN A 512 2.62 -17.33 0.50
C GLN A 512 2.72 -18.37 -0.63
N MET A 513 3.65 -19.32 -0.53
CA MET A 513 3.80 -20.42 -1.49
C MET A 513 2.61 -21.38 -1.41
N ARG A 514 2.13 -21.69 -0.20
CA ARG A 514 0.94 -22.54 -0.04
C ARG A 514 -0.31 -21.88 -0.59
N GLY A 515 -0.45 -20.57 -0.48
CA GLY A 515 -1.58 -19.79 -0.98
C GLY A 515 -1.89 -19.95 -2.49
N ARG A 516 -1.02 -20.59 -3.29
CA ARG A 516 -1.17 -20.71 -4.75
C ARG A 516 -2.23 -21.72 -5.24
N THR A 517 -2.74 -22.60 -4.37
CA THR A 517 -3.81 -23.58 -4.70
C THR A 517 -5.19 -23.17 -4.19
N HIS A 518 -5.33 -22.02 -3.54
CA HIS A 518 -6.45 -21.76 -2.62
C HIS A 518 -7.65 -21.02 -3.22
N THR A 519 -7.66 -20.70 -4.52
CA THR A 519 -8.77 -19.94 -5.10
C THR A 519 -10.05 -20.77 -5.17
N GLY A 520 -10.99 -20.49 -4.26
CA GLY A 520 -12.33 -21.08 -4.29
C GLY A 520 -13.09 -20.69 -5.55
N GLY A 521 -13.20 -21.65 -6.46
CA GLY A 521 -14.17 -21.75 -7.55
C GLY A 521 -14.60 -23.22 -7.60
N ARG A 522 -15.80 -23.52 -8.12
CA ARG A 522 -16.39 -24.87 -8.21
C ARG A 522 -15.30 -25.94 -8.38
N ARG A 523 -15.35 -27.01 -7.56
CA ARG A 523 -14.60 -28.25 -7.84
C ARG A 523 -14.72 -28.50 -9.35
N PHE A 524 -13.61 -28.35 -10.06
CA PHE A 524 -13.61 -28.49 -11.52
C PHE A 524 -14.02 -29.90 -11.90
#